data_AF-A0AAV0V972-F1
#
_entry.id   AF-A0AAV0V972-F1
#
_cell.length_a   1.000
_cell.length_b   1.000
_cell.length_c   1.000
_cell.angle_alpha   90.00
_cell.angle_beta   90.00
_cell.angle_gamma   90.00
#
_symmetry.space_group_name_H-M   'P 1'
#
loop_
_entity.id
_entity.type
_entity.pdbx_description
1 polymer ?
#
loop_
_entity_poly.entity_id
_entity_poly.type
_entity_poly.pdbx_seq_one_letter_code
_entity_poly.pdbx_strand_id
1 'polypeptide(L)'
;MTALQEENAQPWGRFTLVSKNPAEDSDHLYFTDNVTTIGRNKRRCDLVINKLFISSVHCVVRLDGTNDTGKPIVKLEDKSRNGIWVNADRLGKGASMQLGSGFTVHFTKPGTTPAGITPMAYKFEFLHTVHGSSLPVSLEREGTDEVLENVDMTVVADDLFEATQLTSPADLSSLSDRKRKRLDEDVAAVTVATYEDESELESTKRQLKLVESKVKTTEAQVGLKKGLEQTVQAQVDKLAKENLELMVKLTTMTAESFQLKTDLAAKDKDVEVKIREATTKSLEAVSAETVQLQEDASTKEKAMELKIKQSLTKTFEAVLEAKSQEMAIKLKEATKKYQQKVETEHYEERREMSEKMAAYANENEKLYTALGMKDEELAECSDKIASMQDEITALEGKVTILSAKEKNVAASEERIAELEKKFGVSKDENAEILELLAAAEEKIVAAENKAAKADIAASAAARTNASNNTDVSEQHELQQSIFSLREELEIYRAELARREEEHKHRKATTSVAPTATATSIAAHSIPQGEDADALRAKLAAALGLFSQVQVLGIQAQQYRSPPLSLSAEDGQHNAEGDPKPTLNTKKPANKAAKDCIGKAKVERTQTLKRSPIDANTTAANGSDWEMVE
;
A
#
# COMPACT_ATOMS: atom_id res chain seq x y z
N MET A 1 -26.39 1.58 9.76
CA MET A 1 -25.66 0.97 8.62
C MET A 1 -26.71 0.36 7.72
N THR A 2 -26.96 0.93 6.55
CA THR A 2 -27.81 0.32 5.52
C THR A 2 -26.95 -0.64 4.69
N ALA A 3 -27.28 -1.92 4.73
CA ALA A 3 -26.81 -2.85 3.71
C ALA A 3 -27.56 -2.50 2.42
N LEU A 4 -26.87 -1.89 1.45
CA LEU A 4 -27.41 -1.78 0.10
C LEU A 4 -27.48 -3.18 -0.49
N GLN A 5 -28.63 -3.54 -1.04
CA GLN A 5 -28.74 -4.73 -1.88
C GLN A 5 -27.83 -4.54 -3.08
N GLU A 6 -26.99 -5.53 -3.37
CA GLU A 6 -26.35 -5.65 -4.67
C GLU A 6 -27.46 -5.98 -5.67
N GLU A 7 -27.91 -4.98 -6.44
CA GLU A 7 -28.62 -5.24 -7.69
C GLU A 7 -27.69 -6.07 -8.56
N ASN A 8 -28.08 -7.30 -8.90
CA ASN A 8 -27.33 -8.18 -9.79
C ASN A 8 -27.38 -7.62 -11.22
N ALA A 9 -26.54 -6.61 -11.48
CA ALA A 9 -26.36 -6.03 -12.80
C ALA A 9 -25.96 -7.14 -13.79
N GLN A 10 -26.72 -7.28 -14.87
CA GLN A 10 -26.45 -8.26 -15.91
C GLN A 10 -25.02 -8.04 -16.46
N PRO A 11 -24.12 -9.04 -16.39
CA PRO A 11 -22.74 -8.82 -16.84
C PRO A 11 -22.70 -8.59 -18.35
N TRP A 12 -22.03 -7.52 -18.78
CA TRP A 12 -21.94 -7.07 -20.17
C TRP A 12 -20.81 -7.74 -20.94
N GLY A 13 -19.88 -8.40 -20.25
CA GLY A 13 -18.77 -9.14 -20.85
C GLY A 13 -18.18 -10.18 -19.91
N ARG A 14 -17.32 -11.04 -20.47
CA ARG A 14 -16.56 -12.04 -19.71
C ARG A 14 -15.15 -12.26 -20.26
N PHE A 15 -14.28 -12.75 -19.38
CA PHE A 15 -13.00 -13.40 -19.67
C PHE A 15 -13.17 -14.91 -19.43
N THR A 16 -13.26 -15.69 -20.51
CA THR A 16 -13.26 -17.17 -20.46
C THR A 16 -11.80 -17.66 -20.39
N LEU A 17 -11.45 -18.48 -19.39
CA LEU A 17 -10.11 -19.05 -19.26
C LEU A 17 -9.84 -20.03 -20.42
N VAL A 18 -8.74 -19.81 -21.16
CA VAL A 18 -8.36 -20.63 -22.33
C VAL A 18 -7.30 -21.67 -21.96
N SER A 19 -6.56 -21.44 -20.87
CA SER A 19 -5.42 -22.27 -20.44
C SER A 19 -5.78 -23.52 -19.65
N LYS A 20 -7.08 -23.78 -19.44
CA LYS A 20 -7.65 -25.01 -18.89
C LYS A 20 -8.76 -25.43 -19.85
N ASN A 21 -8.83 -26.71 -20.23
CA ASN A 21 -9.81 -27.18 -21.21
C ASN A 21 -10.33 -28.57 -20.82
N PRO A 22 -11.64 -28.74 -20.53
CA PRO A 22 -12.64 -27.67 -20.41
C PRO A 22 -12.31 -26.74 -19.23
N ALA A 23 -12.55 -25.44 -19.40
CA ALA A 23 -12.67 -24.51 -18.28
C ALA A 23 -14.07 -24.61 -17.70
N GLU A 24 -14.20 -24.47 -16.39
CA GLU A 24 -15.48 -24.37 -15.71
C GLU A 24 -15.96 -22.91 -15.71
N ASP A 25 -17.27 -22.67 -15.55
CA ASP A 25 -17.81 -21.31 -15.33
C ASP A 25 -17.19 -20.64 -14.09
N SER A 26 -16.71 -21.43 -13.13
CA SER A 26 -15.94 -20.99 -11.95
C SER A 26 -14.56 -20.40 -12.28
N ASP A 27 -13.97 -20.75 -13.43
CA ASP A 27 -12.71 -20.18 -13.93
C ASP A 27 -12.93 -18.86 -14.71
N HIS A 28 -14.18 -18.51 -15.03
CA HIS A 28 -14.52 -17.34 -15.82
C HIS A 28 -14.60 -16.08 -14.95
N LEU A 29 -14.18 -14.94 -15.49
CA LEU A 29 -14.33 -13.63 -14.84
C LEU A 29 -15.39 -12.82 -15.58
N TYR A 30 -16.37 -12.26 -14.86
CA TYR A 30 -17.48 -11.52 -15.43
C TYR A 30 -17.33 -10.02 -15.16
N PHE A 31 -17.78 -9.19 -16.09
CA PHE A 31 -17.74 -7.73 -15.97
C PHE A 31 -19.16 -7.19 -15.82
N THR A 32 -19.45 -6.63 -14.65
CA THR A 32 -20.70 -5.96 -14.28
C THR A 32 -20.56 -4.44 -14.38
N ASP A 33 -19.48 -3.91 -13.82
CA ASP A 33 -19.23 -2.47 -13.70
C ASP A 33 -18.64 -1.85 -14.98
N ASN A 34 -18.83 -0.55 -15.16
CA ASN A 34 -18.21 0.20 -16.27
C ASN A 34 -16.67 0.29 -16.15
N VAL A 35 -16.11 0.05 -14.97
CA VAL A 35 -14.66 0.01 -14.73
C VAL A 35 -14.38 -1.15 -13.78
N THR A 36 -13.61 -2.14 -14.23
CA THR A 36 -13.25 -3.32 -13.43
C THR A 36 -11.73 -3.44 -13.34
N THR A 37 -11.22 -3.49 -12.12
CA THR A 37 -9.80 -3.56 -11.80
C THR A 37 -9.41 -5.00 -11.45
N ILE A 38 -8.41 -5.52 -12.16
CA ILE A 38 -7.95 -6.92 -12.02
C ILE A 38 -6.56 -6.93 -11.39
N GLY A 39 -6.34 -7.75 -10.36
CA GLY A 39 -5.03 -7.86 -9.73
C GLY A 39 -4.97 -8.81 -8.54
N ARG A 40 -3.90 -8.72 -7.75
CA ARG A 40 -3.63 -9.63 -6.63
C ARG A 40 -4.19 -9.15 -5.28
N ASN A 41 -4.60 -7.87 -5.17
CA ASN A 41 -4.98 -7.27 -3.88
C ASN A 41 -6.50 -7.14 -3.72
N LYS A 42 -7.11 -8.01 -2.89
CA LYS A 42 -8.56 -8.00 -2.57
C LYS A 42 -9.09 -6.67 -1.97
N ARG A 43 -8.24 -5.76 -1.49
CA ARG A 43 -8.66 -4.41 -1.04
C ARG A 43 -8.59 -3.33 -2.12
N ARG A 44 -8.18 -3.67 -3.35
CA ARG A 44 -7.89 -2.71 -4.44
C ARG A 44 -8.21 -3.24 -5.86
N CYS A 45 -8.80 -4.43 -5.95
CA CYS A 45 -9.15 -5.09 -7.19
C CYS A 45 -10.49 -5.77 -7.02
N ASP A 46 -11.40 -5.51 -7.96
CA ASP A 46 -12.75 -6.05 -7.99
C ASP A 46 -12.69 -7.53 -8.40
N LEU A 47 -11.80 -7.86 -9.35
CA LEU A 47 -11.45 -9.22 -9.75
C LEU A 47 -10.06 -9.60 -9.22
N VAL A 48 -10.02 -10.62 -8.34
CA VAL A 48 -8.82 -11.01 -7.60
C VAL A 48 -8.20 -12.29 -8.15
N ILE A 49 -7.07 -12.19 -8.85
CA ILE A 49 -6.28 -13.35 -9.28
C ILE A 49 -5.10 -13.55 -8.34
N ASN A 50 -5.26 -14.46 -7.38
CA ASN A 50 -4.24 -14.76 -6.36
C ASN A 50 -3.11 -15.66 -6.89
N LYS A 51 -2.26 -15.12 -7.77
CA LYS A 51 -1.03 -15.76 -8.28
C LYS A 51 0.16 -14.81 -8.13
N LEU A 52 1.34 -15.33 -7.79
CA LEU A 52 2.51 -14.50 -7.44
C LEU A 52 2.99 -13.58 -8.58
N PHE A 53 2.87 -14.01 -9.84
CA PHE A 53 3.22 -13.22 -11.03
C PHE A 53 2.19 -12.11 -11.36
N ILE A 54 1.07 -12.03 -10.63
CA ILE A 54 0.08 -10.97 -10.77
C ILE A 54 0.48 -9.79 -9.88
N SER A 55 0.45 -8.58 -10.46
CA SER A 55 0.73 -7.33 -9.76
C SER A 55 -0.41 -6.95 -8.80
N SER A 56 -0.13 -6.12 -7.79
CA SER A 56 -1.13 -5.76 -6.76
C SER A 56 -2.42 -5.17 -7.36
N VAL A 57 -2.26 -4.31 -8.36
CA VAL A 57 -3.21 -4.05 -9.45
C VAL A 57 -2.48 -4.42 -10.75
N HIS A 58 -3.11 -5.14 -11.66
CA HIS A 58 -2.49 -5.67 -12.87
C HIS A 58 -3.01 -4.95 -14.12
N CYS A 59 -4.32 -4.84 -14.28
CA CYS A 59 -4.96 -4.04 -15.33
C CYS A 59 -6.25 -3.37 -14.84
N VAL A 60 -6.71 -2.43 -15.65
CA VAL A 60 -8.05 -1.86 -15.58
C VAL A 60 -8.74 -2.16 -16.91
N VAL A 61 -9.92 -2.76 -16.87
CA VAL A 61 -10.86 -2.86 -17.99
C VAL A 61 -11.87 -1.73 -17.84
N ARG A 62 -12.17 -1.00 -18.92
CA ARG A 62 -13.16 0.09 -18.91
C ARG A 62 -14.11 -0.02 -20.09
N LEU A 63 -15.38 0.24 -19.85
CA LEU A 63 -16.42 0.41 -20.85
C LEU A 63 -16.61 1.92 -21.10
N ASP A 64 -15.96 2.45 -22.12
CA ASP A 64 -15.94 3.87 -22.49
C ASP A 64 -17.17 4.24 -23.35
N GLY A 65 -18.34 3.65 -23.08
CA GLY A 65 -19.58 3.85 -23.83
C GLY A 65 -19.66 3.06 -25.15
N THR A 66 -20.25 3.66 -26.18
CA THR A 66 -20.49 3.05 -27.50
C THR A 66 -19.96 3.91 -28.64
N ASN A 67 -19.39 3.29 -29.67
CA ASN A 67 -19.09 3.93 -30.95
C ASN A 67 -20.37 4.41 -31.65
N ASP A 68 -20.23 5.27 -32.66
CA ASP A 68 -21.32 5.76 -33.53
C ASP A 68 -22.12 4.62 -34.19
N THR A 69 -21.52 3.44 -34.35
CA THR A 69 -22.17 2.21 -34.85
C THR A 69 -22.94 1.43 -33.76
N GLY A 70 -23.23 2.02 -32.60
CA GLY A 70 -23.88 1.38 -31.45
C GLY A 70 -23.08 0.26 -30.76
N LYS A 71 -21.80 0.07 -31.09
CA LYS A 71 -20.98 -1.03 -30.56
C LYS A 71 -20.21 -0.60 -29.30
N PRO A 72 -20.18 -1.40 -28.22
CA PRO A 72 -19.49 -1.05 -26.98
C PRO A 72 -17.97 -0.88 -27.16
N ILE A 73 -17.42 0.18 -26.55
CA ILE A 73 -15.99 0.51 -26.56
C ILE A 73 -15.38 -0.01 -25.27
N VAL A 74 -14.65 -1.12 -25.33
CA VAL A 74 -13.88 -1.62 -24.18
C VAL A 74 -12.42 -1.26 -24.34
N LYS A 75 -11.80 -0.68 -23.31
CA LYS A 75 -10.36 -0.43 -23.25
C LYS A 75 -9.72 -1.23 -22.11
N LEU A 76 -8.62 -1.90 -22.43
CA LEU A 76 -7.74 -2.58 -21.47
C LEU A 76 -6.51 -1.70 -21.23
N GLU A 77 -6.20 -1.41 -19.97
CA GLU A 77 -5.03 -0.61 -19.55
C GLU A 77 -4.08 -1.47 -18.70
N ASP A 78 -2.80 -1.58 -19.12
CA ASP A 78 -1.78 -2.34 -18.39
C ASP A 78 -1.16 -1.48 -17.28
N LYS A 79 -1.30 -1.91 -16.02
CA LYS A 79 -0.67 -1.28 -14.84
C LYS A 79 0.41 -2.14 -14.19
N SER A 80 0.73 -3.27 -14.82
CA SER A 80 1.51 -4.36 -14.22
C SER A 80 3.02 -4.11 -14.18
N ARG A 81 3.73 -4.98 -13.45
CA ARG A 81 5.20 -5.06 -13.49
C ARG A 81 5.73 -5.93 -14.64
N ASN A 82 5.01 -7.00 -14.97
CA ASN A 82 5.49 -8.02 -15.91
C ASN A 82 5.10 -7.73 -17.37
N GLY A 83 4.07 -6.90 -17.57
CA GLY A 83 3.42 -6.64 -18.84
C GLY A 83 2.21 -7.55 -19.07
N ILE A 84 1.30 -7.08 -19.91
CA ILE A 84 0.19 -7.86 -20.47
C ILE A 84 0.44 -8.07 -21.97
N TRP A 85 -0.04 -9.19 -22.50
CA TRP A 85 -0.06 -9.46 -23.94
C TRP A 85 -1.50 -9.63 -24.43
N VAL A 86 -1.83 -9.07 -25.60
CA VAL A 86 -3.14 -9.15 -26.25
C VAL A 86 -2.89 -9.72 -27.65
N ASN A 87 -3.51 -10.85 -27.98
CA ASN A 87 -3.26 -11.59 -29.24
C ASN A 87 -1.76 -11.85 -29.50
N ALA A 88 -1.02 -12.13 -28.42
CA ALA A 88 0.44 -12.26 -28.32
C ALA A 88 1.29 -10.97 -28.39
N ASP A 89 0.75 -9.82 -28.79
CA ASP A 89 1.47 -8.54 -28.76
C ASP A 89 1.52 -7.92 -27.36
N ARG A 90 2.67 -7.37 -26.96
CA ARG A 90 2.85 -6.80 -25.60
C ARG A 90 2.33 -5.37 -25.53
N LEU A 91 1.35 -5.13 -24.66
CA LEU A 91 0.75 -3.79 -24.47
C LEU A 91 1.72 -2.82 -23.77
N GLY A 92 2.24 -3.23 -22.60
CA GLY A 92 3.25 -2.46 -21.86
C GLY A 92 2.66 -1.49 -20.83
N LYS A 93 3.35 -1.37 -19.69
CA LYS A 93 2.88 -0.64 -18.51
C LYS A 93 2.59 0.84 -18.82
N GLY A 94 1.34 1.25 -18.63
CA GLY A 94 0.83 2.59 -18.86
C GLY A 94 0.11 2.76 -20.20
N ALA A 95 0.28 1.83 -21.15
CA ALA A 95 -0.46 1.83 -22.40
C ALA A 95 -1.88 1.26 -22.23
N SER A 96 -2.76 1.64 -23.14
CA SER A 96 -4.11 1.10 -23.25
C SER A 96 -4.44 0.72 -24.70
N MET A 97 -5.32 -0.27 -24.86
CA MET A 97 -5.71 -0.83 -26.16
C MET A 97 -7.22 -1.12 -26.15
N GLN A 98 -7.89 -0.89 -27.28
CA GLN A 98 -9.29 -1.27 -27.46
C GLN A 98 -9.41 -2.80 -27.59
N LEU A 99 -10.29 -3.41 -26.81
CA LEU A 99 -10.43 -4.86 -26.70
C LEU A 99 -11.67 -5.33 -27.47
N GLY A 100 -11.45 -6.05 -28.58
CA GLY A 100 -12.52 -6.62 -29.39
C GLY A 100 -12.97 -8.01 -28.91
N SER A 101 -14.20 -8.41 -29.26
CA SER A 101 -14.68 -9.77 -28.98
C SER A 101 -13.76 -10.81 -29.62
N GLY A 102 -13.43 -11.87 -28.88
CA GLY A 102 -12.49 -12.92 -29.28
C GLY A 102 -11.01 -12.63 -28.99
N PHE A 103 -10.65 -11.42 -28.54
CA PHE A 103 -9.25 -11.09 -28.23
C PHE A 103 -8.75 -11.92 -27.04
N THR A 104 -7.53 -12.47 -27.13
CA THR A 104 -6.93 -13.30 -26.08
C THR A 104 -5.92 -12.48 -25.27
N VAL A 105 -6.21 -12.28 -23.99
CA VAL A 105 -5.40 -11.56 -23.01
C VAL A 105 -4.56 -12.56 -22.21
N HIS A 106 -3.24 -12.47 -22.29
CA HIS A 106 -2.30 -13.28 -21.53
C HIS A 106 -1.66 -12.46 -20.40
N PHE A 107 -1.66 -13.03 -19.19
CA PHE A 107 -0.98 -12.48 -18.00
C PHE A 107 0.45 -13.02 -17.83
N THR A 108 0.87 -13.91 -18.74
CA THR A 108 2.18 -14.55 -18.82
C THR A 108 2.65 -14.49 -20.26
N LYS A 109 3.94 -14.21 -20.53
CA LYS A 109 4.47 -14.09 -21.89
C LYS A 109 4.13 -15.34 -22.72
N PRO A 110 3.39 -15.22 -23.84
CA PRO A 110 3.03 -16.36 -24.66
C PRO A 110 4.27 -17.02 -25.29
N GLY A 111 4.20 -18.33 -25.50
CA GLY A 111 5.31 -19.16 -25.99
C GLY A 111 6.43 -19.40 -24.96
N THR A 112 6.45 -18.74 -23.80
CA THR A 112 7.48 -18.95 -22.76
C THR A 112 6.85 -19.18 -21.39
N THR A 113 6.61 -20.45 -21.05
CA THR A 113 6.20 -20.90 -19.71
C THR A 113 7.42 -21.23 -18.85
N PRO A 114 7.73 -20.46 -17.78
CA PRO A 114 8.73 -20.88 -16.80
C PRO A 114 8.31 -22.20 -16.13
N ALA A 115 9.28 -23.04 -15.76
CA ALA A 115 9.02 -24.30 -15.09
C ALA A 115 8.15 -24.08 -13.83
N GLY A 116 7.03 -24.80 -13.73
CA GLY A 116 6.07 -24.69 -12.63
C GLY A 116 5.03 -23.56 -12.75
N ILE A 117 5.04 -22.75 -13.82
CA ILE A 117 4.00 -21.73 -14.06
C ILE A 117 3.11 -22.15 -15.23
N THR A 118 1.88 -22.57 -14.93
CA THR A 118 0.82 -22.73 -15.94
C THR A 118 0.62 -21.40 -16.69
N PRO A 119 0.65 -21.37 -18.05
CA PRO A 119 0.35 -20.16 -18.79
C PRO A 119 -1.07 -19.72 -18.45
N MET A 120 -1.32 -18.43 -18.32
CA MET A 120 -2.64 -17.92 -17.94
C MET A 120 -3.17 -16.95 -19.00
N ALA A 121 -4.17 -17.40 -19.74
CA ALA A 121 -4.73 -16.73 -20.89
C ALA A 121 -6.26 -16.74 -20.84
N TYR A 122 -6.88 -15.61 -21.12
CA TYR A 122 -8.33 -15.44 -21.14
C TYR A 122 -8.79 -14.89 -22.49
N LYS A 123 -9.87 -15.43 -23.04
CA LYS A 123 -10.56 -14.89 -24.22
C LYS A 123 -11.63 -13.91 -23.75
N PHE A 124 -11.59 -12.68 -24.25
CA PHE A 124 -12.65 -11.72 -24.01
C PHE A 124 -13.85 -11.98 -24.92
N GLU A 125 -15.06 -11.95 -24.37
CA GLU A 125 -16.30 -12.07 -25.11
C GLU A 125 -17.32 -11.07 -24.54
N PHE A 126 -18.00 -10.34 -25.43
CA PHE A 126 -19.20 -9.59 -25.03
C PHE A 126 -20.34 -10.55 -24.71
N LEU A 127 -21.04 -10.29 -23.62
CA LEU A 127 -22.29 -10.96 -23.29
C LEU A 127 -23.43 -10.11 -23.85
N HIS A 128 -24.30 -10.72 -24.64
CA HIS A 128 -25.41 -10.01 -25.27
C HIS A 128 -26.41 -9.58 -24.20
N THR A 129 -26.39 -8.29 -23.83
CA THR A 129 -27.38 -7.67 -22.95
C THR A 129 -28.75 -7.75 -23.61
N VAL A 130 -29.66 -8.55 -23.04
CA VAL A 130 -31.01 -8.80 -23.60
C VAL A 130 -31.95 -7.63 -23.28
N HIS A 131 -31.59 -6.45 -23.78
CA HIS A 131 -32.37 -5.21 -23.79
C HIS A 131 -32.50 -4.66 -25.23
N GLY A 132 -32.71 -5.57 -26.18
CA GLY A 132 -33.53 -5.25 -27.35
C GLY A 132 -34.98 -5.15 -26.90
N SER A 133 -35.45 -3.93 -26.63
CA SER A 133 -36.87 -3.69 -26.32
C SER A 133 -37.74 -4.03 -27.53
N SER A 134 -38.66 -4.97 -27.37
CA SER A 134 -39.62 -5.39 -28.38
C SER A 134 -40.45 -4.19 -28.90
N LEU A 135 -40.34 -3.86 -30.20
CA LEU A 135 -41.32 -4.17 -31.26
C LEU A 135 -42.63 -3.34 -31.21
N PRO A 136 -43.42 -3.25 -32.31
CA PRO A 136 -43.11 -3.49 -33.73
C PRO A 136 -43.55 -2.33 -34.67
N VAL A 137 -42.98 -2.27 -35.88
CA VAL A 137 -43.73 -1.87 -37.09
C VAL A 137 -43.33 -2.83 -38.22
N SER A 138 -44.31 -3.53 -38.77
CA SER A 138 -44.13 -4.32 -39.99
C SER A 138 -44.26 -3.40 -41.20
N LEU A 139 -43.33 -3.49 -42.16
CA LEU A 139 -43.64 -3.17 -43.54
C LEU A 139 -42.96 -4.19 -44.46
N GLU A 140 -43.79 -4.97 -45.16
CA GLU A 140 -43.34 -5.69 -46.34
C GLU A 140 -43.08 -4.67 -47.45
N ARG A 141 -41.90 -4.73 -48.08
CA ARG A 141 -41.85 -4.89 -49.54
C ARG A 141 -40.51 -5.37 -50.06
N GLU A 142 -40.61 -6.43 -50.84
CA GLU A 142 -39.65 -6.89 -51.81
C GLU A 142 -39.71 -6.00 -53.07
N GLY A 143 -38.57 -5.84 -53.75
CA GLY A 143 -38.51 -5.38 -55.15
C GLY A 143 -37.91 -4.00 -55.40
N THR A 144 -36.81 -4.00 -56.18
CA THR A 144 -36.37 -2.95 -57.15
C THR A 144 -36.08 -1.53 -56.66
N ASP A 145 -35.30 -0.70 -57.36
CA ASP A 145 -34.08 -0.85 -58.16
C ASP A 145 -33.59 0.60 -58.44
N GLU A 146 -32.33 0.78 -58.82
CA GLU A 146 -31.74 2.00 -59.46
C GLU A 146 -32.18 3.45 -59.10
N VAL A 147 -31.16 4.27 -58.75
CA VAL A 147 -30.86 5.62 -59.30
C VAL A 147 -31.54 6.91 -58.75
N LEU A 148 -30.66 7.89 -58.44
CA LEU A 148 -30.89 9.33 -58.12
C LEU A 148 -31.70 9.61 -56.81
N GLU A 149 -31.59 10.80 -56.18
CA GLU A 149 -31.12 12.12 -56.64
C GLU A 149 -30.39 12.91 -55.53
N ASN A 150 -29.43 13.78 -55.88
CA ASN A 150 -28.70 14.65 -54.93
C ASN A 150 -29.18 16.11 -55.06
N VAL A 151 -29.94 16.65 -54.08
CA VAL A 151 -30.23 18.09 -53.95
C VAL A 151 -30.31 18.51 -52.47
N ASP A 152 -29.71 19.67 -52.18
CA ASP A 152 -29.70 20.52 -50.97
C ASP A 152 -30.32 20.10 -49.62
N MET A 153 -29.56 20.40 -48.55
CA MET A 153 -30.00 21.45 -47.60
C MET A 153 -28.81 22.22 -46.96
N THR A 154 -28.63 23.45 -47.44
CA THR A 154 -28.44 24.69 -46.65
C THR A 154 -27.54 24.70 -45.40
N VAL A 155 -26.36 25.34 -45.52
CA VAL A 155 -25.73 26.16 -44.45
C VAL A 155 -25.25 27.48 -45.07
N VAL A 156 -25.32 28.58 -44.31
CA VAL A 156 -25.02 29.97 -44.71
C VAL A 156 -24.00 30.60 -43.72
N ALA A 157 -23.41 31.74 -44.09
CA ALA A 157 -22.31 32.48 -43.44
C ALA A 157 -20.93 31.85 -43.72
N ASP A 158 -20.05 32.51 -44.46
CA ASP A 158 -19.40 33.82 -44.28
C ASP A 158 -18.24 33.78 -43.26
N ASP A 159 -17.02 33.86 -43.79
CA ASP A 159 -15.85 34.32 -43.03
C ASP A 159 -15.11 35.34 -43.90
N LEU A 160 -15.26 36.61 -43.55
CA LEU A 160 -14.64 37.77 -44.19
C LEU A 160 -13.24 37.97 -43.63
N PHE A 161 -12.21 38.11 -44.47
CA PHE A 161 -11.03 38.87 -44.04
C PHE A 161 -10.32 39.66 -45.17
N GLU A 162 -9.82 40.83 -44.81
CA GLU A 162 -9.17 41.80 -45.70
C GLU A 162 -7.66 41.58 -45.82
N ALA A 163 -7.06 41.95 -46.96
CA ALA A 163 -5.74 42.63 -47.01
C ALA A 163 -5.43 43.18 -48.43
N THR A 164 -5.85 44.40 -48.80
CA THR A 164 -5.08 45.68 -48.85
C THR A 164 -4.02 45.88 -49.97
N GLN A 165 -3.99 47.12 -50.52
CA GLN A 165 -2.88 47.88 -51.15
C GLN A 165 -2.71 47.99 -52.70
N LEU A 166 -3.18 49.15 -53.20
CA LEU A 166 -2.43 50.20 -53.94
C LEU A 166 -2.20 50.21 -55.48
N THR A 167 -2.20 51.46 -55.98
CA THR A 167 -1.49 52.05 -57.14
C THR A 167 -1.85 51.69 -58.61
N SER A 168 -2.74 52.51 -59.21
CA SER A 168 -2.48 53.53 -60.27
C SER A 168 -1.22 53.46 -61.18
N PRO A 169 -1.21 54.12 -62.37
CA PRO A 169 -2.31 54.42 -63.32
C PRO A 169 -1.93 54.34 -64.84
N ALA A 170 -2.92 54.66 -65.70
CA ALA A 170 -2.80 55.30 -67.03
C ALA A 170 -2.42 54.51 -68.32
N ASP A 171 -3.09 54.97 -69.39
CA ASP A 171 -2.70 55.08 -70.82
C ASP A 171 -2.74 53.94 -71.88
N LEU A 172 -3.36 54.34 -73.02
CA LEU A 172 -3.05 54.06 -74.44
C LEU A 172 -3.17 52.65 -75.08
N SER A 173 -4.31 52.47 -75.76
CA SER A 173 -4.41 52.36 -77.24
C SER A 173 -4.31 51.01 -78.01
N SER A 174 -5.28 50.87 -78.94
CA SER A 174 -5.17 50.30 -80.31
C SER A 174 -5.23 48.77 -80.58
N LEU A 175 -5.91 48.44 -81.70
CA LEU A 175 -5.88 47.22 -82.56
C LEU A 175 -6.11 45.82 -81.91
N SER A 176 -6.74 44.83 -82.55
CA SER A 176 -6.93 44.59 -83.99
C SER A 176 -8.15 43.71 -84.35
N ASP A 177 -8.65 43.87 -85.58
CA ASP A 177 -9.33 42.89 -86.47
C ASP A 177 -9.95 41.58 -85.91
N ARG A 178 -11.26 41.39 -86.15
CA ARG A 178 -11.73 40.49 -87.26
C ARG A 178 -13.23 40.54 -87.59
N LYS A 179 -13.56 41.33 -88.62
CA LYS A 179 -14.49 41.08 -89.76
C LYS A 179 -15.60 40.01 -89.59
N ARG A 180 -16.87 40.42 -89.78
CA ARG A 180 -17.69 40.11 -91.00
C ARG A 180 -19.12 40.73 -90.99
N LYS A 181 -19.40 41.57 -92.01
CA LYS A 181 -20.63 41.65 -92.86
C LYS A 181 -22.04 41.62 -92.19
N ARG A 182 -22.99 42.54 -92.48
CA ARG A 182 -23.08 43.61 -93.51
C ARG A 182 -23.87 44.85 -93.02
N LEU A 183 -23.37 46.02 -93.45
CA LEU A 183 -24.00 47.33 -93.70
C LEU A 183 -24.94 47.27 -94.94
N ASP A 184 -25.83 48.18 -95.36
CA ASP A 184 -26.28 49.57 -95.01
C ASP A 184 -27.71 49.75 -95.63
N GLU A 185 -28.61 50.70 -95.31
CA GLU A 185 -28.64 52.19 -95.16
C GLU A 185 -29.02 52.98 -96.46
N ASP A 186 -30.25 53.55 -96.44
CA ASP A 186 -30.83 54.75 -97.10
C ASP A 186 -30.78 55.14 -98.62
N VAL A 187 -31.63 56.14 -98.92
CA VAL A 187 -31.67 57.11 -100.06
C VAL A 187 -32.48 56.81 -101.34
N ALA A 188 -33.77 57.18 -101.28
CA ALA A 188 -34.54 58.11 -102.16
C ALA A 188 -34.50 58.14 -103.73
N ALA A 189 -35.69 58.46 -104.27
CA ALA A 189 -36.00 59.38 -105.41
C ALA A 189 -36.06 58.92 -106.91
N VAL A 190 -37.30 58.99 -107.45
CA VAL A 190 -37.76 59.62 -108.72
C VAL A 190 -37.07 59.33 -110.08
N THR A 191 -37.80 58.67 -111.00
CA THR A 191 -38.05 58.94 -112.45
C THR A 191 -38.86 57.74 -113.03
N VAL A 192 -39.83 57.75 -113.96
CA VAL A 192 -40.23 58.52 -115.17
C VAL A 192 -39.79 57.87 -116.50
N ALA A 193 -40.73 57.78 -117.47
CA ALA A 193 -40.60 57.23 -118.85
C ALA A 193 -40.57 55.67 -118.96
N THR A 194 -41.05 54.97 -120.02
CA THR A 194 -41.74 55.35 -121.29
C THR A 194 -42.48 54.14 -121.93
N TYR A 195 -43.38 54.43 -122.89
CA TYR A 195 -43.80 53.79 -124.17
C TYR A 195 -43.25 52.39 -124.58
N GLU A 196 -43.81 51.55 -125.48
CA GLU A 196 -44.86 51.62 -126.55
C GLU A 196 -45.31 50.18 -126.96
N ASP A 197 -46.00 49.96 -128.11
CA ASP A 197 -47.42 49.58 -128.20
C ASP A 197 -47.71 48.67 -129.45
N GLU A 198 -48.98 48.57 -129.92
CA GLU A 198 -49.48 48.04 -131.24
C GLU A 198 -49.70 46.51 -131.51
N SER A 199 -50.44 46.23 -132.61
CA SER A 199 -50.80 44.95 -133.28
C SER A 199 -51.90 44.10 -132.62
N GLU A 200 -52.97 43.57 -133.27
CA GLU A 200 -53.56 43.58 -134.64
C GLU A 200 -55.09 43.35 -134.47
N LEU A 201 -56.08 43.73 -135.30
CA LEU A 201 -56.22 44.29 -136.65
C LEU A 201 -56.51 43.33 -137.86
N GLU A 202 -57.27 42.24 -137.69
CA GLU A 202 -58.10 41.71 -138.81
C GLU A 202 -59.40 40.98 -138.40
N SER A 203 -60.54 41.54 -138.77
CA SER A 203 -61.75 40.80 -139.17
C SER A 203 -62.68 41.72 -139.99
N THR A 204 -62.18 42.17 -141.14
CA THR A 204 -62.86 43.16 -141.99
C THR A 204 -64.04 42.59 -142.80
N LYS A 205 -64.86 43.50 -143.37
CA LYS A 205 -65.71 43.30 -144.56
C LYS A 205 -66.81 42.22 -144.51
N ARG A 206 -67.96 42.58 -143.93
CA ARG A 206 -69.35 42.29 -144.39
C ARG A 206 -70.30 43.12 -143.50
N GLN A 207 -71.13 44.05 -143.98
CA GLN A 207 -71.53 44.42 -145.35
C GLN A 207 -71.67 45.95 -145.45
N LEU A 208 -70.88 46.62 -146.31
CA LEU A 208 -71.03 48.06 -146.59
C LEU A 208 -71.05 48.31 -148.10
N LYS A 209 -72.04 47.70 -148.79
CA LYS A 209 -72.41 48.04 -150.17
C LYS A 209 -73.85 47.68 -150.56
N LEU A 210 -74.74 47.72 -149.58
CA LEU A 210 -76.20 47.70 -149.67
C LEU A 210 -76.66 48.27 -148.31
N VAL A 211 -77.49 49.31 -148.19
CA VAL A 211 -78.51 49.83 -149.09
C VAL A 211 -78.29 51.33 -149.34
N GLU A 212 -77.72 51.70 -150.49
CA GLU A 212 -77.53 53.10 -150.94
C GLU A 212 -78.85 53.72 -151.47
N SER A 213 -79.99 53.32 -150.90
CA SER A 213 -81.32 53.61 -151.46
C SER A 213 -82.39 53.76 -150.37
N LYS A 214 -82.17 54.70 -149.44
CA LYS A 214 -83.24 55.27 -148.59
C LYS A 214 -83.02 56.74 -148.20
N VAL A 215 -82.45 57.51 -149.13
CA VAL A 215 -82.11 58.96 -149.07
C VAL A 215 -83.33 59.91 -148.90
N LYS A 216 -84.53 59.41 -148.58
CA LYS A 216 -85.77 60.23 -148.53
C LYS A 216 -86.71 59.90 -147.38
N THR A 217 -86.28 60.22 -146.15
CA THR A 217 -87.13 60.74 -145.04
C THR A 217 -86.25 61.16 -143.84
N THR A 218 -86.85 61.87 -142.87
CA THR A 218 -86.29 62.23 -141.53
C THR A 218 -85.14 63.23 -141.44
N GLU A 219 -85.16 64.30 -142.24
CA GLU A 219 -84.31 65.51 -142.03
C GLU A 219 -84.77 66.38 -140.83
N ALA A 220 -85.44 65.78 -139.84
CA ALA A 220 -86.22 66.47 -138.80
C ALA A 220 -85.88 66.02 -137.36
N GLN A 221 -84.74 65.35 -137.14
CA GLN A 221 -84.36 64.79 -135.82
C GLN A 221 -83.04 65.33 -135.23
N VAL A 222 -82.46 66.40 -135.80
CA VAL A 222 -81.22 67.02 -135.29
C VAL A 222 -81.45 67.87 -134.04
N GLY A 223 -82.64 68.48 -133.90
CA GLY A 223 -82.92 69.43 -132.80
C GLY A 223 -83.03 68.81 -131.39
N LEU A 224 -83.35 67.52 -131.29
CA LEU A 224 -83.65 66.85 -130.00
C LEU A 224 -82.41 66.38 -129.22
N LYS A 225 -81.26 66.25 -129.88
CA LYS A 225 -80.04 65.68 -129.27
C LYS A 225 -79.39 66.64 -128.26
N LYS A 226 -79.34 67.93 -128.60
CA LYS A 226 -78.67 68.98 -127.83
C LYS A 226 -79.30 69.23 -126.45
N GLY A 227 -80.61 69.03 -126.31
CA GLY A 227 -81.31 69.13 -125.02
C GLY A 227 -80.95 67.99 -124.07
N LEU A 228 -80.83 66.77 -124.60
CA LEU A 228 -80.43 65.60 -123.81
C LEU A 228 -78.97 65.73 -123.35
N GLU A 229 -78.07 66.19 -124.22
CA GLU A 229 -76.67 66.46 -123.90
C GLU A 229 -76.53 67.49 -122.76
N GLN A 230 -77.34 68.57 -122.76
CA GLN A 230 -77.37 69.54 -121.66
C GLN A 230 -77.90 68.95 -120.35
N THR A 231 -78.92 68.07 -120.39
CA THR A 231 -79.43 67.38 -119.20
C THR A 231 -78.42 66.40 -118.62
N VAL A 232 -77.72 65.64 -119.47
CA VAL A 232 -76.65 64.72 -119.04
C VAL A 232 -75.48 65.49 -118.44
N GLN A 233 -75.04 66.59 -119.07
CA GLN A 233 -73.96 67.42 -118.53
C GLN A 233 -74.32 67.98 -117.14
N ALA A 234 -75.53 68.51 -116.95
CA ALA A 234 -75.97 69.00 -115.64
C ALA A 234 -76.02 67.91 -114.56
N GLN A 235 -76.28 66.65 -114.92
CA GLN A 235 -76.18 65.51 -114.00
C GLN A 235 -74.73 65.12 -113.71
N VAL A 236 -73.83 65.16 -114.70
CA VAL A 236 -72.39 64.93 -114.54
C VAL A 236 -71.76 66.01 -113.65
N ASP A 237 -72.08 67.29 -113.87
CA ASP A 237 -71.59 68.42 -113.07
C ASP A 237 -72.07 68.32 -111.62
N LYS A 238 -73.33 67.89 -111.42
CA LYS A 238 -73.88 67.60 -110.10
C LYS A 238 -73.13 66.45 -109.42
N LEU A 239 -72.93 65.32 -110.11
CA LEU A 239 -72.20 64.16 -109.59
C LEU A 239 -70.73 64.50 -109.29
N ALA A 240 -70.08 65.34 -110.10
CA ALA A 240 -68.73 65.83 -109.86
C ALA A 240 -68.66 66.68 -108.58
N LYS A 241 -69.66 67.54 -108.34
CA LYS A 241 -69.78 68.33 -107.11
C LYS A 241 -70.05 67.44 -105.88
N GLU A 242 -70.94 66.45 -106.00
CA GLU A 242 -71.25 65.51 -104.90
C GLU A 242 -70.04 64.61 -104.58
N ASN A 243 -69.30 64.13 -105.59
CA ASN A 243 -68.03 63.42 -105.37
C ASN A 243 -66.96 64.30 -104.74
N LEU A 244 -66.85 65.58 -105.12
CA LEU A 244 -65.91 66.51 -104.50
C LEU A 244 -66.26 66.77 -103.03
N GLU A 245 -67.55 66.94 -102.70
CA GLU A 245 -68.03 67.10 -101.33
C GLU A 245 -67.81 65.83 -100.49
N LEU A 246 -68.02 64.64 -101.07
CA LEU A 246 -67.70 63.36 -100.43
C LEU A 246 -66.20 63.19 -100.20
N MET A 247 -65.34 63.58 -101.15
CA MET A 247 -63.89 63.57 -100.96
C MET A 247 -63.46 64.52 -99.84
N VAL A 248 -64.00 65.75 -99.79
CA VAL A 248 -63.74 66.69 -98.69
C VAL A 248 -64.16 66.13 -97.34
N LYS A 249 -65.37 65.52 -97.25
CA LYS A 249 -65.85 64.84 -96.04
C LYS A 249 -64.95 63.67 -95.64
N LEU A 250 -64.56 62.82 -96.60
CA LEU A 250 -63.67 61.68 -96.36
C LEU A 250 -62.29 62.13 -95.85
N THR A 251 -61.68 63.15 -96.46
CA THR A 251 -60.40 63.70 -95.99
C THR A 251 -60.51 64.36 -94.62
N THR A 252 -61.64 65.02 -94.32
CA THR A 252 -61.89 65.64 -93.01
C THR A 252 -62.03 64.56 -91.93
N MET A 253 -62.89 63.55 -92.13
CA MET A 253 -63.05 62.42 -91.20
C MET A 253 -61.75 61.61 -91.04
N THR A 254 -60.93 61.52 -92.09
CA THR A 254 -59.61 60.88 -92.01
C THR A 254 -58.66 61.68 -91.12
N ALA A 255 -58.63 63.02 -91.24
CA ALA A 255 -57.84 63.88 -90.37
C ALA A 255 -58.33 63.85 -88.91
N GLU A 256 -59.64 63.87 -88.68
CA GLU A 256 -60.25 63.69 -87.34
C GLU A 256 -59.88 62.33 -86.72
N SER A 257 -59.90 61.25 -87.52
CA SER A 257 -59.48 59.92 -87.08
C SER A 257 -58.00 59.86 -86.70
N PHE A 258 -57.12 60.51 -87.48
CA PHE A 258 -55.71 60.66 -87.11
C PHE A 258 -55.51 61.47 -85.82
N GLN A 259 -56.24 62.58 -85.65
CA GLN A 259 -56.16 63.41 -84.44
C GLN A 259 -56.63 62.64 -83.20
N LEU A 260 -57.76 61.93 -83.26
CA LEU A 260 -58.24 61.08 -82.17
C LEU A 260 -57.24 59.96 -81.82
N LYS A 261 -56.52 59.43 -82.82
CA LYS A 261 -55.48 58.42 -82.61
C LYS A 261 -54.23 59.01 -81.93
N THR A 262 -53.83 60.25 -82.25
CA THR A 262 -52.76 60.93 -81.51
C THR A 262 -53.18 61.32 -80.10
N ASP A 263 -54.44 61.72 -79.90
CA ASP A 263 -54.98 62.10 -78.59
C ASP A 263 -55.12 60.89 -77.65
N LEU A 264 -55.51 59.71 -78.18
CA LEU A 264 -55.44 58.46 -77.43
C LEU A 264 -53.99 58.14 -77.05
N ALA A 265 -53.07 58.12 -78.02
CA ALA A 265 -51.66 57.79 -77.76
C ALA A 265 -50.96 58.76 -76.80
N ALA A 266 -51.46 60.00 -76.67
CA ALA A 266 -51.04 60.95 -75.64
C ALA A 266 -51.59 60.60 -74.25
N LYS A 267 -52.88 60.22 -74.16
CA LYS A 267 -53.51 59.79 -72.90
C LYS A 267 -52.96 58.45 -72.39
N ASP A 268 -52.71 57.50 -73.29
CA ASP A 268 -52.12 56.20 -72.93
C ASP A 268 -50.73 56.39 -72.31
N LYS A 269 -49.93 57.33 -72.83
CA LYS A 269 -48.64 57.72 -72.24
C LYS A 269 -48.77 58.43 -70.90
N ASP A 270 -49.73 59.34 -70.73
CA ASP A 270 -50.01 60.01 -69.44
C ASP A 270 -50.45 59.01 -68.37
N VAL A 271 -51.30 58.04 -68.73
CA VAL A 271 -51.71 56.93 -67.85
C VAL A 271 -50.53 56.01 -67.55
N GLU A 272 -49.71 55.66 -68.54
CA GLU A 272 -48.51 54.84 -68.32
C GLU A 272 -47.50 55.52 -67.38
N VAL A 273 -47.26 56.83 -67.55
CA VAL A 273 -46.40 57.60 -66.63
C VAL A 273 -46.97 57.60 -65.22
N LYS A 274 -48.29 57.79 -65.04
CA LYS A 274 -48.95 57.74 -63.72
C LYS A 274 -48.88 56.36 -63.08
N ILE A 275 -49.00 55.28 -63.85
CA ILE A 275 -48.82 53.90 -63.37
C ILE A 275 -47.37 53.68 -62.95
N ARG A 276 -46.39 54.14 -63.74
CA ARG A 276 -44.96 54.05 -63.38
C ARG A 276 -44.64 54.86 -62.12
N GLU A 277 -45.16 56.08 -61.96
CA GLU A 277 -44.95 56.92 -60.77
C GLU A 277 -45.63 56.33 -59.52
N ALA A 278 -46.83 55.74 -59.66
CA ALA A 278 -47.50 55.08 -58.55
C ALA A 278 -46.80 53.78 -58.13
N THR A 279 -46.31 52.99 -59.10
CA THR A 279 -45.58 51.75 -58.82
C THR A 279 -44.19 52.00 -58.26
N THR A 280 -43.45 53.02 -58.70
CA THR A 280 -42.17 53.40 -58.06
C THR A 280 -42.38 53.87 -56.62
N LYS A 281 -43.36 54.75 -56.35
CA LYS A 281 -43.65 55.20 -54.98
C LYS A 281 -44.09 54.05 -54.06
N SER A 282 -44.86 53.10 -54.58
CA SER A 282 -45.25 51.89 -53.86
C SER A 282 -44.04 51.00 -53.54
N LEU A 283 -43.14 50.82 -54.52
CA LEU A 283 -41.91 50.04 -54.35
C LEU A 283 -40.93 50.71 -53.37
N GLU A 284 -40.78 52.04 -53.44
CA GLU A 284 -40.00 52.83 -52.48
C GLU A 284 -40.55 52.67 -51.05
N ALA A 285 -41.87 52.78 -50.86
CA ALA A 285 -42.50 52.58 -49.56
C ALA A 285 -42.26 51.17 -48.99
N VAL A 286 -42.44 50.12 -49.81
CA VAL A 286 -42.15 48.72 -49.42
C VAL A 286 -40.65 48.51 -49.15
N SER A 287 -39.76 49.17 -49.89
CA SER A 287 -38.32 49.10 -49.63
C SER A 287 -37.92 49.76 -48.29
N ALA A 288 -38.57 50.87 -47.92
CA ALA A 288 -38.36 51.51 -46.62
C ALA A 288 -38.91 50.65 -45.46
N GLU A 289 -40.09 50.06 -45.63
CA GLU A 289 -40.69 49.16 -44.63
C GLU A 289 -39.87 47.88 -44.42
N THR A 290 -39.36 47.27 -45.50
CA THR A 290 -38.50 46.08 -45.40
C THR A 290 -37.14 46.38 -44.77
N VAL A 291 -36.51 47.53 -45.05
CA VAL A 291 -35.30 47.99 -44.34
C VAL A 291 -35.57 48.22 -42.85
N GLN A 292 -36.68 48.90 -42.50
CA GLN A 292 -37.06 49.10 -41.11
C GLN A 292 -37.27 47.76 -40.39
N LEU A 293 -38.00 46.82 -40.99
CA LEU A 293 -38.22 45.48 -40.43
C LEU A 293 -36.92 44.68 -40.27
N GLN A 294 -35.93 44.88 -41.14
CA GLN A 294 -34.61 44.24 -41.03
C GLN A 294 -33.77 44.82 -39.88
N GLU A 295 -33.83 46.14 -39.63
CA GLU A 295 -33.20 46.76 -38.46
C GLU A 295 -33.93 46.37 -37.15
N ASP A 296 -35.26 46.35 -37.18
CA ASP A 296 -36.12 45.85 -36.09
C ASP A 296 -35.87 44.38 -35.77
N ALA A 297 -35.47 43.57 -36.74
CA ALA A 297 -35.07 42.17 -36.53
C ALA A 297 -33.67 42.10 -35.91
N SER A 298 -32.69 42.79 -36.48
CA SER A 298 -31.30 42.77 -36.01
C SER A 298 -31.14 43.31 -34.58
N THR A 299 -31.93 44.32 -34.20
CA THR A 299 -31.95 44.85 -32.82
C THR A 299 -32.56 43.85 -31.82
N LYS A 300 -33.64 43.15 -32.19
CA LYS A 300 -34.25 42.08 -31.37
C LYS A 300 -33.33 40.86 -31.23
N GLU A 301 -32.63 40.49 -32.30
CA GLU A 301 -31.63 39.42 -32.31
C GLU A 301 -30.47 39.74 -31.35
N LYS A 302 -29.83 40.92 -31.48
CA LYS A 302 -28.76 41.38 -30.58
C LYS A 302 -29.21 41.43 -29.11
N ALA A 303 -30.45 41.87 -28.85
CA ALA A 303 -31.02 41.87 -27.50
C ALA A 303 -31.25 40.46 -26.95
N MET A 304 -31.66 39.50 -27.79
CA MET A 304 -31.79 38.10 -27.41
C MET A 304 -30.43 37.45 -27.15
N GLU A 305 -29.45 37.70 -28.01
CA GLU A 305 -28.09 37.17 -27.90
C GLU A 305 -27.41 37.65 -26.61
N LEU A 306 -27.53 38.94 -26.27
CA LEU A 306 -27.06 39.49 -24.99
C LEU A 306 -27.74 38.81 -23.79
N LYS A 307 -29.04 38.54 -23.86
CA LYS A 307 -29.79 37.87 -22.79
C LYS A 307 -29.40 36.40 -22.63
N ILE A 308 -29.03 35.71 -23.72
CA ILE A 308 -28.48 34.35 -23.73
C ILE A 308 -27.05 34.36 -23.15
N LYS A 309 -26.19 35.29 -23.58
CA LYS A 309 -24.83 35.46 -23.02
C LYS A 309 -24.88 35.70 -21.50
N GLN A 310 -25.78 36.57 -21.03
CA GLN A 310 -25.96 36.86 -19.61
C GLN A 310 -26.48 35.66 -18.79
N SER A 311 -27.42 34.86 -19.35
CA SER A 311 -27.92 33.67 -18.65
C SER A 311 -26.87 32.57 -18.58
N LEU A 312 -26.08 32.38 -19.64
CA LEU A 312 -24.96 31.43 -19.69
C LEU A 312 -23.82 31.80 -18.74
N THR A 313 -23.44 33.07 -18.61
CA THR A 313 -22.47 33.47 -17.57
C THR A 313 -22.99 33.18 -16.17
N LYS A 314 -24.27 33.51 -15.90
CA LYS A 314 -24.86 33.30 -14.57
C LYS A 314 -25.00 31.82 -14.20
N THR A 315 -25.29 30.93 -15.15
CA THR A 315 -25.31 29.48 -14.87
C THR A 315 -23.89 28.93 -14.71
N PHE A 316 -22.91 29.40 -15.48
CA PHE A 316 -21.51 29.00 -15.34
C PHE A 316 -20.92 29.41 -13.99
N GLU A 317 -21.17 30.65 -13.54
CA GLU A 317 -20.81 31.14 -12.20
C GLU A 317 -21.44 30.27 -11.09
N ALA A 318 -22.73 29.96 -11.20
CA ALA A 318 -23.42 29.11 -10.22
C ALA A 318 -22.85 27.67 -10.17
N VAL A 319 -22.46 27.10 -11.32
CA VAL A 319 -21.80 25.78 -11.40
C VAL A 319 -20.39 25.81 -10.80
N LEU A 320 -19.62 26.88 -11.05
CA LEU A 320 -18.30 27.06 -10.43
C LEU A 320 -18.40 27.20 -8.91
N GLU A 321 -19.36 27.98 -8.41
CA GLU A 321 -19.57 28.18 -6.97
C GLU A 321 -20.05 26.88 -6.30
N ALA A 322 -21.00 26.16 -6.89
CA ALA A 322 -21.43 24.84 -6.39
C ALA A 322 -20.25 23.85 -6.30
N LYS A 323 -19.39 23.81 -7.33
CA LYS A 323 -18.18 22.97 -7.37
C LYS A 323 -17.13 23.42 -6.34
N SER A 324 -17.00 24.73 -6.12
CA SER A 324 -16.13 25.30 -5.07
C SER A 324 -16.58 24.84 -3.68
N GLN A 325 -17.89 24.93 -3.40
CA GLN A 325 -18.48 24.46 -2.14
C GLN A 325 -18.35 22.94 -1.96
N GLU A 326 -18.56 22.15 -3.01
CA GLU A 326 -18.36 20.69 -2.99
C GLU A 326 -16.92 20.31 -2.64
N MET A 327 -15.93 20.98 -3.26
CA MET A 327 -14.50 20.79 -2.95
C MET A 327 -14.17 21.22 -1.51
N ALA A 328 -14.75 22.32 -1.03
CA ALA A 328 -14.57 22.78 0.35
C ALA A 328 -15.17 21.81 1.38
N ILE A 329 -16.30 21.16 1.09
CA ILE A 329 -16.90 20.11 1.93
C ILE A 329 -16.00 18.87 1.93
N LYS A 330 -15.56 18.39 0.76
CA LYS A 330 -14.63 17.25 0.63
C LYS A 330 -13.31 17.48 1.37
N LEU A 331 -12.77 18.70 1.31
CA LEU A 331 -11.55 19.08 2.04
C LEU A 331 -11.77 19.08 3.56
N LYS A 332 -12.90 19.61 4.05
CA LYS A 332 -13.27 19.55 5.48
C LYS A 332 -13.44 18.12 5.97
N GLU A 333 -14.08 17.25 5.19
CA GLU A 333 -14.19 15.82 5.50
C GLU A 333 -12.84 15.10 5.55
N ALA A 334 -11.98 15.33 4.56
CA ALA A 334 -10.64 14.76 4.51
C ALA A 334 -9.80 15.21 5.73
N THR A 335 -9.89 16.49 6.08
CA THR A 335 -9.24 17.06 7.27
C THR A 335 -9.76 16.41 8.55
N LYS A 336 -11.08 16.24 8.71
CA LYS A 336 -11.68 15.56 9.87
C LYS A 336 -11.27 14.08 9.97
N LYS A 337 -11.21 13.36 8.84
CA LYS A 337 -10.75 11.96 8.78
C LYS A 337 -9.26 11.84 9.14
N TYR A 338 -8.42 12.79 8.72
CA TYR A 338 -7.01 12.87 9.11
C TYR A 338 -6.84 13.17 10.61
N GLN A 339 -7.55 14.18 11.12
CA GLN A 339 -7.58 14.55 12.54
C GLN A 339 -7.95 13.34 13.42
N GLN A 340 -9.04 12.65 13.10
CA GLN A 340 -9.49 11.45 13.81
C GLN A 340 -8.44 10.33 13.75
N LYS A 341 -7.75 10.14 12.61
CA LYS A 341 -6.69 9.14 12.47
C LYS A 341 -5.52 9.43 13.40
N VAL A 342 -5.03 10.67 13.43
CA VAL A 342 -3.95 11.12 14.33
C VAL A 342 -4.35 10.96 15.80
N GLU A 343 -5.60 11.29 16.16
CA GLU A 343 -6.12 11.10 17.52
C GLU A 343 -6.21 9.62 17.93
N THR A 344 -6.55 8.71 17.01
CA THR A 344 -6.52 7.26 17.27
C THR A 344 -5.10 6.70 17.36
N GLU A 345 -4.17 7.15 16.51
CA GLU A 345 -2.77 6.73 16.58
C GLU A 345 -2.13 7.19 17.90
N HIS A 346 -2.33 8.44 18.33
CA HIS A 346 -1.91 8.92 19.65
C HIS A 346 -2.63 8.25 20.83
N TYR A 347 -3.82 7.66 20.63
CA TYR A 347 -4.45 6.83 21.67
C TYR A 347 -3.76 5.47 21.79
N GLU A 348 -3.48 4.82 20.65
CA GLU A 348 -2.81 3.53 20.59
C GLU A 348 -1.35 3.61 21.09
N GLU A 349 -0.60 4.67 20.75
CA GLU A 349 0.74 4.96 21.30
C GLU A 349 0.74 5.06 22.84
N ARG A 350 -0.24 5.76 23.41
CA ARG A 350 -0.39 5.89 24.88
C ARG A 350 -0.80 4.58 25.52
N ARG A 351 -1.60 3.76 24.83
CA ARG A 351 -1.97 2.41 25.27
C ARG A 351 -0.75 1.50 25.28
N GLU A 352 0.03 1.45 24.21
CA GLU A 352 1.30 0.71 24.14
C GLU A 352 2.30 1.17 25.21
N MET A 353 2.42 2.47 25.45
CA MET A 353 3.28 3.01 26.51
C MET A 353 2.82 2.54 27.90
N SER A 354 1.51 2.54 28.16
CA SER A 354 0.93 2.03 29.40
C SER A 354 1.18 0.53 29.59
N GLU A 355 0.99 -0.27 28.53
CA GLU A 355 1.27 -1.72 28.54
C GLU A 355 2.76 -2.01 28.80
N LYS A 356 3.68 -1.23 28.21
CA LYS A 356 5.12 -1.33 28.46
C LYS A 356 5.49 -0.93 29.90
N MET A 357 4.88 0.13 30.45
CA MET A 357 5.08 0.53 31.85
C MET A 357 4.54 -0.51 32.83
N ALA A 358 3.40 -1.15 32.55
CA ALA A 358 2.87 -2.25 33.34
C ALA A 358 3.78 -3.50 33.27
N ALA A 359 4.35 -3.82 32.10
CA ALA A 359 5.33 -4.89 31.96
C ALA A 359 6.58 -4.63 32.81
N TYR A 360 7.14 -3.41 32.78
CA TYR A 360 8.28 -3.04 33.63
C TYR A 360 7.94 -3.05 35.12
N ALA A 361 6.72 -2.68 35.53
CA ALA A 361 6.28 -2.79 36.93
C ALA A 361 6.28 -4.26 37.39
N ASN A 362 5.70 -5.16 36.60
CA ASN A 362 5.66 -6.60 36.87
C ASN A 362 7.05 -7.26 36.82
N GLU A 363 7.98 -6.75 36.02
CA GLU A 363 9.38 -7.21 35.99
C GLU A 363 10.14 -6.76 37.23
N ASN A 364 9.97 -5.51 37.66
CA ASN A 364 10.55 -5.00 38.91
C ASN A 364 10.02 -5.77 40.13
N GLU A 365 8.73 -6.10 40.19
CA GLU A 365 8.14 -6.92 41.26
C GLU A 365 8.77 -8.33 41.33
N LYS A 366 9.04 -8.96 40.17
CA LYS A 366 9.78 -10.23 40.09
C LYS A 366 11.23 -10.09 40.55
N LEU A 367 11.89 -8.96 40.26
CA LEU A 367 13.25 -8.69 40.73
C LEU A 367 13.29 -8.45 42.24
N TYR A 368 12.33 -7.73 42.83
CA TYR A 368 12.24 -7.54 44.28
C TYR A 368 11.92 -8.85 45.02
N THR A 369 11.03 -9.68 44.50
CA THR A 369 10.73 -11.00 45.10
C THR A 369 11.90 -11.98 44.95
N ALA A 370 12.61 -11.96 43.81
CA ALA A 370 13.85 -12.73 43.64
C ALA A 370 14.98 -12.25 44.57
N LEU A 371 15.10 -10.94 44.81
CA LEU A 371 16.05 -10.38 45.76
C LEU A 371 15.73 -10.82 47.20
N GLY A 372 14.47 -10.75 47.62
CA GLY A 372 14.04 -11.21 48.95
C GLY A 372 14.39 -12.68 49.21
N MET A 373 14.15 -13.58 48.25
CA MET A 373 14.57 -14.99 48.37
C MET A 373 16.10 -15.14 48.51
N LYS A 374 16.91 -14.24 47.92
CA LYS A 374 18.37 -14.26 48.08
C LYS A 374 18.85 -13.67 49.39
N ASP A 375 18.14 -12.69 49.95
CA ASP A 375 18.38 -12.20 51.30
C ASP A 375 18.01 -13.28 52.35
N GLU A 376 16.96 -14.07 52.12
CA GLU A 376 16.60 -15.25 52.92
C GLU A 376 17.65 -16.37 52.84
N GLU A 377 18.10 -16.77 51.63
CA GLU A 377 19.21 -17.72 51.46
C GLU A 377 20.51 -17.25 52.15
N LEU A 378 20.79 -15.95 52.10
CA LEU A 378 21.97 -15.34 52.74
C LEU A 378 21.85 -15.36 54.26
N ALA A 379 20.65 -15.14 54.81
CA ALA A 379 20.40 -15.29 56.25
C ALA A 379 20.63 -16.73 56.73
N GLU A 380 20.09 -17.75 56.03
CA GLU A 380 20.35 -19.16 56.36
C GLU A 380 21.86 -19.49 56.30
N CYS A 381 22.57 -18.97 55.30
CA CYS A 381 24.02 -19.12 55.20
C CYS A 381 24.77 -18.43 56.36
N SER A 382 24.30 -17.27 56.82
CA SER A 382 24.87 -16.54 57.96
C SER A 382 24.68 -17.30 59.27
N ASP A 383 23.47 -17.80 59.54
CA ASP A 383 23.16 -18.60 60.73
C ASP A 383 23.98 -19.90 60.76
N LYS A 384 24.17 -20.54 59.60
CA LYS A 384 25.03 -21.71 59.45
C LYS A 384 26.51 -21.39 59.70
N ILE A 385 26.99 -20.22 59.30
CA ILE A 385 28.35 -19.75 59.61
C ILE A 385 28.52 -19.52 61.12
N ALA A 386 27.54 -18.90 61.79
CA ALA A 386 27.54 -18.73 63.24
C ALA A 386 27.59 -20.08 63.97
N SER A 387 26.74 -21.04 63.57
CA SER A 387 26.76 -22.40 64.13
C SER A 387 28.11 -23.12 63.96
N MET A 388 28.80 -22.93 62.83
CA MET A 388 30.16 -23.48 62.65
C MET A 388 31.20 -22.76 63.50
N GLN A 389 31.06 -21.46 63.77
CA GLN A 389 31.94 -20.70 64.66
C GLN A 389 31.79 -21.15 66.13
N ASP A 390 30.57 -21.45 66.57
CA ASP A 390 30.31 -22.05 67.89
C ASP A 390 30.92 -23.46 68.00
N GLU A 391 30.80 -24.30 66.96
CA GLU A 391 31.45 -25.62 66.93
C GLU A 391 32.98 -25.52 66.98
N ILE A 392 33.59 -24.59 66.23
CA ILE A 392 35.03 -24.34 66.27
C ILE A 392 35.46 -23.90 67.68
N THR A 393 34.75 -22.93 68.28
CA THR A 393 35.03 -22.45 69.64
C THR A 393 34.94 -23.59 70.67
N ALA A 394 33.95 -24.49 70.53
CA ALA A 394 33.81 -25.67 71.37
C ALA A 394 34.89 -26.74 71.13
N LEU A 395 35.48 -26.82 69.93
CA LEU A 395 36.63 -27.67 69.62
C LEU A 395 37.93 -27.08 70.16
N GLU A 396 38.17 -25.79 70.03
CA GLU A 396 39.31 -25.08 70.64
C GLU A 396 39.30 -25.24 72.17
N GLY A 397 38.13 -25.11 72.80
CA GLY A 397 37.93 -25.43 74.22
C GLY A 397 38.38 -26.86 74.58
N LYS A 398 38.04 -27.86 73.77
CA LYS A 398 38.51 -29.25 73.96
C LYS A 398 40.02 -29.39 73.75
N VAL A 399 40.61 -28.69 72.77
CA VAL A 399 42.06 -28.72 72.51
C VAL A 399 42.85 -28.13 73.68
N THR A 400 42.42 -27.02 74.27
CA THR A 400 43.08 -26.47 75.47
C THR A 400 43.02 -27.42 76.67
N ILE A 401 41.87 -28.11 76.88
CA ILE A 401 41.73 -29.15 77.90
C ILE A 401 42.66 -30.35 77.61
N LEU A 402 42.82 -30.75 76.35
CA LEU A 402 43.74 -31.83 75.97
C LEU A 402 45.21 -31.45 76.20
N SER A 403 45.64 -30.24 75.84
CA SER A 403 47.00 -29.77 76.12
C SER A 403 47.28 -29.60 77.63
N ALA A 404 46.27 -29.26 78.43
CA ALA A 404 46.39 -29.28 79.89
C ALA A 404 46.56 -30.71 80.44
N LYS A 405 45.85 -31.70 79.87
CA LYS A 405 46.05 -33.12 80.22
C LYS A 405 47.41 -33.64 79.77
N GLU A 406 47.86 -33.29 78.58
CA GLU A 406 49.19 -33.63 78.03
C GLU A 406 50.32 -33.16 78.96
N LYS A 407 50.25 -31.91 79.46
CA LYS A 407 51.20 -31.40 80.47
C LYS A 407 51.17 -32.19 81.78
N ASN A 408 49.98 -32.62 82.22
CA ASN A 408 49.84 -33.47 83.41
C ASN A 408 50.38 -34.89 83.18
N VAL A 409 50.31 -35.42 81.95
CA VAL A 409 50.93 -36.69 81.56
C VAL A 409 52.45 -36.55 81.57
N ALA A 410 53.02 -35.54 80.92
CA ALA A 410 54.46 -35.28 80.93
C ALA A 410 55.03 -35.11 82.35
N ALA A 411 54.34 -34.38 83.23
CA ALA A 411 54.71 -34.25 84.65
C ALA A 411 54.55 -35.58 85.44
N SER A 412 53.69 -36.49 84.99
CA SER A 412 53.57 -37.84 85.55
C SER A 412 54.69 -38.75 85.05
N GLU A 413 55.10 -38.63 83.78
CA GLU A 413 56.23 -39.35 83.19
C GLU A 413 57.56 -38.92 83.82
N GLU A 414 57.78 -37.62 84.04
CA GLU A 414 58.95 -37.11 84.79
C GLU A 414 58.99 -37.69 86.22
N ARG A 415 57.83 -37.75 86.89
CA ARG A 415 57.72 -38.34 88.23
C ARG A 415 57.94 -39.86 88.23
N ILE A 416 57.53 -40.56 87.17
CA ILE A 416 57.83 -41.99 86.99
C ILE A 416 59.35 -42.18 86.83
N ALA A 417 60.01 -41.41 85.95
CA ALA A 417 61.45 -41.48 85.76
C ALA A 417 62.24 -41.14 87.05
N GLU A 418 61.76 -40.19 87.86
CA GLU A 418 62.35 -39.90 89.18
C GLU A 418 62.19 -41.05 90.18
N LEU A 419 61.03 -41.73 90.16
CA LEU A 419 60.77 -42.92 90.98
C LEU A 419 61.56 -44.14 90.51
N GLU A 420 61.69 -44.36 89.20
CA GLU A 420 62.52 -45.43 88.62
C GLU A 420 64.00 -45.22 88.97
N LYS A 421 64.49 -43.98 88.93
CA LYS A 421 65.84 -43.64 89.38
C LYS A 421 66.04 -43.93 90.88
N LYS A 422 65.08 -43.57 91.74
CA LYS A 422 65.11 -43.88 93.18
C LYS A 422 65.04 -45.39 93.45
N PHE A 423 64.25 -46.12 92.66
CA PHE A 423 64.17 -47.57 92.72
C PHE A 423 65.46 -48.25 92.26
N GLY A 424 66.15 -47.69 91.26
CA GLY A 424 67.50 -48.08 90.86
C GLY A 424 68.50 -47.97 92.01
N VAL A 425 68.62 -46.77 92.61
CA VAL A 425 69.50 -46.55 93.78
C VAL A 425 69.16 -47.50 94.92
N SER A 426 67.88 -47.65 95.27
CA SER A 426 67.49 -48.57 96.34
C SER A 426 67.73 -50.05 95.98
N LYS A 427 67.68 -50.43 94.71
CA LYS A 427 68.07 -51.78 94.26
C LYS A 427 69.57 -52.00 94.40
N ASP A 428 70.39 -51.00 94.11
CA ASP A 428 71.85 -51.05 94.26
C ASP A 428 72.24 -51.07 95.75
N GLU A 429 71.60 -50.25 96.61
CA GLU A 429 71.72 -50.30 98.07
C GLU A 429 71.32 -51.69 98.62
N ASN A 430 70.21 -52.28 98.14
CA ASN A 430 69.81 -53.63 98.53
C ASN A 430 70.79 -54.71 98.04
N ALA A 431 71.47 -54.50 96.89
CA ALA A 431 72.52 -55.39 96.41
C ALA A 431 73.79 -55.29 97.29
N GLU A 432 74.19 -54.09 97.71
CA GLU A 432 75.27 -53.88 98.68
C GLU A 432 74.93 -54.51 100.04
N ILE A 433 73.69 -54.37 100.53
CA ILE A 433 73.22 -55.05 101.76
C ILE A 433 73.27 -56.57 101.60
N LEU A 434 72.91 -57.12 100.44
CA LEU A 434 73.01 -58.57 100.16
C LEU A 434 74.47 -59.04 100.08
N GLU A 435 75.38 -58.24 99.51
CA GLU A 435 76.82 -58.55 99.49
C GLU A 435 77.43 -58.49 100.90
N LEU A 436 77.05 -57.49 101.70
CA LEU A 436 77.44 -57.37 103.11
C LEU A 436 76.89 -58.52 103.97
N LEU A 437 75.66 -58.98 103.69
CA LEU A 437 75.07 -60.17 104.33
C LEU A 437 75.82 -61.44 103.92
N ALA A 438 76.10 -61.66 102.63
CA ALA A 438 76.89 -62.80 102.17
C ALA A 438 78.30 -62.81 102.78
N ALA A 439 78.95 -61.64 102.87
CA ALA A 439 80.24 -61.47 103.54
C ALA A 439 80.17 -61.55 105.08
N ALA A 440 78.98 -61.48 105.67
CA ALA A 440 78.74 -61.77 107.09
C ALA A 440 78.47 -63.26 107.31
N GLU A 441 77.69 -63.91 106.43
CA GLU A 441 77.49 -65.36 106.40
C GLU A 441 78.82 -66.08 106.19
N GLU A 442 79.67 -65.66 105.25
CA GLU A 442 81.01 -66.24 105.06
C GLU A 442 81.88 -66.10 106.34
N LYS A 443 81.77 -64.99 107.07
CA LYS A 443 82.47 -64.79 108.36
C LYS A 443 81.89 -65.64 109.49
N ILE A 444 80.57 -65.86 109.51
CA ILE A 444 79.91 -66.78 110.43
C ILE A 444 80.36 -68.20 110.13
N VAL A 445 80.29 -68.66 108.89
CA VAL A 445 80.77 -69.97 108.44
C VAL A 445 82.27 -70.13 108.71
N ALA A 446 83.10 -69.09 108.56
CA ALA A 446 84.51 -69.14 108.93
C ALA A 446 84.72 -69.23 110.46
N ALA A 447 83.89 -68.58 111.26
CA ALA A 447 83.90 -68.66 112.72
C ALA A 447 83.40 -70.02 113.23
N GLU A 448 82.33 -70.57 112.64
CA GLU A 448 81.81 -71.91 112.89
C GLU A 448 82.81 -72.99 112.48
N ASN A 449 83.43 -72.88 111.30
CA ASN A 449 84.52 -73.78 110.92
C ASN A 449 85.72 -73.68 111.88
N LYS A 450 86.00 -72.50 112.43
CA LYS A 450 87.05 -72.31 113.45
C LYS A 450 86.66 -72.90 114.80
N ALA A 451 85.39 -72.82 115.19
CA ALA A 451 84.84 -73.47 116.39
C ALA A 451 84.85 -75.00 116.24
N ALA A 452 84.30 -75.53 115.14
CA ALA A 452 84.36 -76.96 114.80
C ALA A 452 85.80 -77.49 114.74
N LYS A 453 86.76 -76.69 114.25
CA LYS A 453 88.18 -77.08 114.25
C LYS A 453 88.82 -77.03 115.64
N ALA A 454 88.28 -76.23 116.58
CA ALA A 454 88.63 -76.27 117.99
C ALA A 454 87.98 -77.46 118.71
N ASP A 455 86.72 -77.78 118.43
CA ASP A 455 86.01 -78.94 119.00
C ASP A 455 86.56 -80.27 118.47
N ILE A 456 86.99 -80.34 117.21
CA ILE A 456 87.73 -81.49 116.66
C ILE A 456 89.09 -81.62 117.37
N ALA A 457 89.79 -80.52 117.66
CA ALA A 457 91.05 -80.54 118.41
C ALA A 457 90.85 -80.95 119.89
N ALA A 458 89.73 -80.54 120.52
CA ALA A 458 89.37 -80.95 121.87
C ALA A 458 88.93 -82.42 121.95
N SER A 459 88.14 -82.88 120.97
CA SER A 459 87.64 -84.25 120.88
C SER A 459 88.76 -85.26 120.58
N ALA A 460 89.78 -84.87 119.81
CA ALA A 460 90.96 -85.69 119.55
C ALA A 460 91.81 -86.00 120.80
N ALA A 461 91.65 -85.23 121.88
CA ALA A 461 92.42 -85.40 123.11
C ALA A 461 91.69 -86.19 124.22
N ALA A 462 90.40 -86.52 124.05
CA ALA A 462 89.58 -87.06 125.12
C ALA A 462 88.66 -88.23 124.70
N ARG A 463 89.05 -89.43 125.14
CA ARG A 463 88.28 -90.70 125.27
C ARG A 463 88.46 -91.76 124.18
N THR A 464 89.48 -92.57 124.42
CA THR A 464 89.42 -94.02 124.22
C THR A 464 88.18 -94.67 124.89
N ASN A 465 87.71 -95.78 124.30
CA ASN A 465 86.86 -96.83 124.91
C ASN A 465 85.37 -96.53 125.17
N ALA A 466 84.53 -96.89 124.19
CA ALA A 466 83.16 -97.46 124.27
C ALA A 466 82.34 -97.06 123.02
N SER A 467 81.33 -97.78 122.54
CA SER A 467 80.97 -99.21 122.61
C SER A 467 79.65 -99.37 121.84
N ASN A 468 79.65 -100.06 120.68
CA ASN A 468 78.45 -100.43 119.90
C ASN A 468 77.62 -99.24 119.36
N ASN A 469 76.62 -99.39 118.49
CA ASN A 469 76.33 -100.26 117.32
C ASN A 469 74.92 -99.83 116.84
N THR A 470 74.57 -99.96 115.55
CA THR A 470 73.37 -99.37 114.90
C THR A 470 73.35 -97.82 114.95
N ASP A 471 72.86 -97.08 113.95
CA ASP A 471 71.99 -97.44 112.83
C ASP A 471 72.54 -96.93 111.48
N VAL A 472 72.38 -97.71 110.41
CA VAL A 472 72.79 -97.38 109.02
C VAL A 472 71.59 -97.39 108.05
N SER A 473 70.42 -97.81 108.52
CA SER A 473 69.15 -97.83 107.78
C SER A 473 68.52 -96.44 107.75
N GLU A 474 68.41 -95.78 108.90
CA GLU A 474 67.83 -94.42 109.00
C GLU A 474 68.56 -93.41 108.11
N GLN A 475 69.89 -93.52 108.01
CA GLN A 475 70.69 -92.60 107.18
C GLN A 475 70.43 -92.77 105.67
N HIS A 476 70.10 -93.98 105.21
CA HIS A 476 69.76 -94.25 103.81
C HIS A 476 68.34 -93.79 103.47
N GLU A 477 67.37 -94.01 104.36
CA GLU A 477 66.00 -93.49 104.19
C GLU A 477 65.98 -91.95 104.18
N LEU A 478 66.73 -91.29 105.09
CA LEU A 478 66.93 -89.83 105.04
C LEU A 478 67.51 -89.37 103.71
N GLN A 479 68.51 -90.09 103.17
CA GLN A 479 69.13 -89.72 101.89
C GLN A 479 68.17 -89.88 100.71
N GLN A 480 67.29 -90.89 100.72
CA GLN A 480 66.22 -91.05 99.73
C GLN A 480 65.11 -90.00 99.89
N SER A 481 64.69 -89.67 101.11
CA SER A 481 63.72 -88.59 101.36
C SER A 481 64.26 -87.23 100.90
N ILE A 482 65.55 -86.94 101.12
CA ILE A 482 66.21 -85.73 100.61
C ILE A 482 66.26 -85.72 99.07
N PHE A 483 66.39 -86.88 98.41
CA PHE A 483 66.34 -86.95 96.95
C PHE A 483 64.91 -86.70 96.43
N SER A 484 63.91 -87.35 97.02
CA SER A 484 62.50 -87.16 96.66
C SER A 484 62.03 -85.71 96.84
N LEU A 485 62.41 -85.05 97.93
CA LEU A 485 62.09 -83.64 98.19
C LEU A 485 62.78 -82.68 97.20
N ARG A 486 63.95 -83.05 96.66
CA ARG A 486 64.63 -82.26 95.62
C ARG A 486 63.95 -82.41 94.26
N GLU A 487 63.51 -83.61 93.91
CA GLU A 487 62.74 -83.86 92.69
C GLU A 487 61.38 -83.15 92.74
N GLU A 488 60.67 -83.22 93.87
CA GLU A 488 59.42 -82.50 94.10
C GLU A 488 59.58 -80.96 94.05
N LEU A 489 60.65 -80.42 94.64
CA LEU A 489 60.97 -78.98 94.52
C LEU A 489 61.27 -78.54 93.09
N GLU A 490 61.91 -79.39 92.27
CA GLU A 490 62.20 -79.07 90.87
C GLU A 490 60.93 -79.11 90.01
N ILE A 491 60.00 -80.03 90.30
CA ILE A 491 58.64 -80.03 89.73
C ILE A 491 57.91 -78.72 90.09
N TYR A 492 57.96 -78.27 91.35
CA TYR A 492 57.35 -77.00 91.75
C TYR A 492 57.98 -75.78 91.07
N ARG A 493 59.28 -75.79 90.79
CA ARG A 493 59.96 -74.73 89.99
C ARG A 493 59.47 -74.70 88.54
N ALA A 494 59.35 -75.85 87.89
CA ALA A 494 58.82 -75.96 86.53
C ALA A 494 57.36 -75.50 86.45
N GLU A 495 56.53 -75.87 87.44
CA GLU A 495 55.14 -75.44 87.55
C GLU A 495 55.00 -73.93 87.78
N LEU A 496 55.92 -73.30 88.51
CA LEU A 496 55.99 -71.84 88.67
C LEU A 496 56.35 -71.14 87.36
N ALA A 497 57.42 -71.56 86.68
CA ALA A 497 57.83 -70.99 85.39
C ALA A 497 56.72 -71.10 84.33
N ARG A 498 55.97 -72.20 84.32
CA ARG A 498 54.80 -72.38 83.45
C ARG A 498 53.71 -71.34 83.73
N ARG A 499 53.41 -71.06 85.01
CA ARG A 499 52.40 -70.05 85.39
C ARG A 499 52.82 -68.62 85.06
N GLU A 500 54.11 -68.30 85.12
CA GLU A 500 54.60 -66.97 84.71
C GLU A 500 54.38 -66.72 83.21
N GLU A 501 54.69 -67.70 82.34
CA GLU A 501 54.43 -67.58 80.89
C GLU A 501 52.92 -67.60 80.55
N GLU A 502 52.09 -68.35 81.27
CA GLU A 502 50.62 -68.24 81.16
C GLU A 502 50.12 -66.84 81.55
N HIS A 503 50.68 -66.22 82.59
CA HIS A 503 50.35 -64.85 82.99
C HIS A 503 50.78 -63.81 81.94
N LYS A 504 51.95 -64.03 81.32
CA LYS A 504 52.49 -63.24 80.21
C LYS A 504 51.54 -63.27 79.00
N HIS A 505 51.07 -64.45 78.61
CA HIS A 505 50.11 -64.65 77.52
C HIS A 505 48.75 -64.00 77.79
N ARG A 506 48.21 -64.12 79.00
CA ARG A 506 46.96 -63.44 79.40
C ARG A 506 47.07 -61.91 79.32
N LYS A 507 48.23 -61.36 79.69
CA LYS A 507 48.49 -59.90 79.64
C LYS A 507 48.62 -59.38 78.20
N ALA A 508 49.01 -60.23 77.24
CA ALA A 508 49.08 -59.88 75.82
C ALA A 508 47.73 -60.02 75.05
N THR A 509 46.77 -60.79 75.57
CA THR A 509 45.50 -61.10 74.88
C THR A 509 44.28 -60.31 75.37
N THR A 510 44.39 -59.59 76.49
CA THR A 510 43.28 -58.83 77.09
C THR A 510 43.19 -57.40 76.52
N SER A 511 42.92 -57.27 75.22
CA SER A 511 42.86 -55.96 74.52
C SER A 511 41.74 -55.82 73.47
N VAL A 512 40.70 -56.66 73.50
CA VAL A 512 39.55 -56.58 72.56
C VAL A 512 38.22 -56.93 73.24
N ALA A 513 37.36 -55.94 73.50
CA ALA A 513 35.90 -56.04 73.70
C ALA A 513 35.28 -54.61 73.83
N PRO A 514 33.97 -54.40 73.61
CA PRO A 514 33.30 -54.54 72.32
C PRO A 514 32.42 -53.32 71.96
N THR A 515 32.02 -53.19 70.69
CA THR A 515 31.21 -52.05 70.19
C THR A 515 29.77 -52.45 69.86
N ALA A 516 28.78 -51.90 70.58
CA ALA A 516 27.33 -52.14 70.44
C ALA A 516 26.52 -51.14 71.30
N THR A 517 25.40 -50.50 70.90
CA THR A 517 24.76 -50.32 69.57
C THR A 517 23.84 -49.07 69.59
N ALA A 518 23.66 -48.42 68.43
CA ALA A 518 22.50 -47.60 68.01
C ALA A 518 22.06 -46.34 68.82
N THR A 519 21.86 -45.23 68.08
CA THR A 519 20.53 -44.58 67.92
C THR A 519 20.48 -43.86 66.57
N SER A 520 19.28 -43.77 65.98
CA SER A 520 18.94 -43.22 64.67
C SER A 520 19.25 -41.72 64.49
N ILE A 521 19.69 -41.34 63.29
CA ILE A 521 19.11 -40.25 62.46
C ILE A 521 19.49 -40.51 60.99
N ALA A 522 18.62 -40.18 60.04
CA ALA A 522 18.86 -40.35 58.61
C ALA A 522 19.57 -39.12 58.01
N ALA A 523 20.62 -39.33 57.23
CA ALA A 523 21.31 -38.32 56.44
C ALA A 523 21.61 -38.86 55.03
N HIS A 524 21.45 -38.04 54.00
CA HIS A 524 21.80 -38.43 52.63
C HIS A 524 23.32 -38.57 52.49
N SER A 525 23.77 -39.77 52.14
CA SER A 525 25.18 -40.05 51.86
C SER A 525 25.62 -39.45 50.53
N ILE A 526 26.39 -38.36 50.60
CA ILE A 526 27.17 -37.85 49.48
C ILE A 526 28.26 -38.90 49.16
N PRO A 527 28.43 -39.33 47.89
CA PRO A 527 29.48 -40.28 47.53
C PRO A 527 30.86 -39.60 47.57
N GLN A 528 31.58 -39.74 48.68
CA GLN A 528 33.01 -39.42 48.75
C GLN A 528 33.81 -40.42 47.89
N GLY A 529 33.96 -40.09 46.61
CA GLY A 529 34.64 -40.94 45.63
C GLY A 529 34.63 -40.41 44.20
N GLU A 530 34.33 -39.12 43.96
CA GLU A 530 34.58 -38.54 42.64
C GLU A 530 36.08 -38.33 42.46
N ASP A 531 36.66 -39.14 41.58
CA ASP A 531 38.05 -39.07 41.15
C ASP A 531 38.44 -37.62 40.76
N ALA A 532 39.66 -37.22 41.11
CA ALA A 532 40.18 -35.90 40.79
C ALA A 532 40.16 -35.66 39.27
N ASP A 533 40.30 -36.69 38.45
CA ASP A 533 40.21 -36.58 36.99
C ASP A 533 38.75 -36.50 36.49
N ALA A 534 37.77 -37.06 37.21
CA ALA A 534 36.35 -36.84 36.93
C ALA A 534 35.94 -35.38 37.21
N LEU A 535 36.45 -34.78 38.29
CA LEU A 535 36.27 -33.36 38.59
C LEU A 535 36.95 -32.45 37.54
N ARG A 536 38.16 -32.79 37.09
CA ARG A 536 38.83 -32.09 35.97
C ARG A 536 38.04 -32.20 34.66
N ALA A 537 37.51 -33.38 34.34
CA ALA A 537 36.70 -33.60 33.14
C ALA A 537 35.40 -32.76 33.17
N LYS A 538 34.70 -32.70 34.31
CA LYS A 538 33.53 -31.83 34.49
C LYS A 538 33.88 -30.34 34.35
N LEU A 539 35.00 -29.90 34.93
CA LEU A 539 35.46 -28.52 34.82
C LEU A 539 35.82 -28.16 33.36
N ALA A 540 36.51 -29.05 32.64
CA ALA A 540 36.82 -28.86 31.22
C ALA A 540 35.56 -28.78 30.35
N ALA A 541 34.56 -29.63 30.61
CA ALA A 541 33.27 -29.58 29.91
C ALA A 541 32.51 -28.27 30.18
N ALA A 542 32.51 -27.77 31.42
CA ALA A 542 31.90 -26.49 31.77
C ALA A 542 32.57 -25.30 31.09
N LEU A 543 33.91 -25.28 31.01
CA LEU A 543 34.67 -24.25 30.29
C LEU A 543 34.44 -24.31 28.77
N GLY A 544 34.27 -25.51 28.21
CA GLY A 544 33.87 -25.70 26.81
C GLY A 544 32.49 -25.10 26.51
N LEU A 545 31.48 -25.38 27.35
CA LEU A 545 30.14 -24.80 27.22
C LEU A 545 30.15 -23.28 27.37
N PHE A 546 30.91 -22.73 28.33
CA PHE A 546 31.04 -21.28 28.51
C PHE A 546 31.65 -20.59 27.28
N SER A 547 32.67 -21.20 26.67
CA SER A 547 33.27 -20.74 25.42
C SER A 547 32.26 -20.75 24.25
N GLN A 548 31.43 -21.78 24.18
CA GLN A 548 30.38 -21.92 23.16
C GLN A 548 29.27 -20.86 23.31
N VAL A 549 28.89 -20.54 24.55
CA VAL A 549 27.95 -19.43 24.86
C VAL A 549 28.54 -18.07 24.49
N GLN A 550 29.84 -17.82 24.71
CA GLN A 550 30.48 -16.57 24.28
C GLN A 550 30.45 -16.40 22.75
N VAL A 551 30.74 -17.48 21.98
CA VAL A 551 30.66 -17.44 20.51
C VAL A 551 29.24 -17.11 20.04
N LEU A 552 28.21 -17.73 20.62
CA LEU A 552 26.81 -17.43 20.32
C LEU A 552 26.42 -16.00 20.69
N GLY A 553 26.93 -15.46 21.81
CA GLY A 553 26.72 -14.08 22.22
C GLY A 553 27.32 -13.06 21.24
N ILE A 554 28.54 -13.29 20.76
CA ILE A 554 29.20 -12.46 19.73
C ILE A 554 28.43 -12.54 18.41
N GLN A 555 28.01 -13.75 18.00
CA GLN A 555 27.26 -13.94 16.77
C GLN A 555 25.87 -13.29 16.83
N ALA A 556 25.19 -13.33 17.98
CA ALA A 556 23.93 -12.62 18.20
C ALA A 556 24.08 -11.09 18.12
N GLN A 557 25.22 -10.53 18.54
CA GLN A 557 25.50 -9.10 18.36
C GLN A 557 25.71 -8.71 16.89
N GLN A 558 26.27 -9.60 16.05
CA GLN A 558 26.44 -9.37 14.61
C GLN A 558 25.12 -9.38 13.82
N TYR A 559 24.06 -9.99 14.35
CA TYR A 559 22.70 -9.94 13.75
C TYR A 559 21.84 -8.77 14.25
N ARG A 560 22.39 -7.87 15.07
CA ARG A 560 21.68 -6.64 15.46
C ARG A 560 21.76 -5.63 14.31
N SER A 561 20.58 -5.28 13.77
CA SER A 561 20.42 -4.48 12.54
C SER A 561 21.28 -3.20 12.50
N PRO A 562 21.77 -2.80 11.31
CA PRO A 562 22.50 -1.53 11.17
C PRO A 562 21.62 -0.34 11.57
N PRO A 563 22.19 0.75 12.12
CA PRO A 563 21.44 1.94 12.45
C PRO A 563 20.85 2.57 11.18
N LEU A 564 19.59 3.02 11.27
CA LEU A 564 18.94 3.78 10.21
C LEU A 564 19.65 5.13 10.03
N SER A 565 20.54 5.20 9.03
CA SER A 565 21.13 6.45 8.59
C SER A 565 20.06 7.34 7.96
N LEU A 566 19.73 8.44 8.63
CA LEU A 566 18.95 9.54 8.05
C LEU A 566 19.79 10.25 6.99
N SER A 567 19.80 9.70 5.77
CA SER A 567 20.29 10.39 4.59
C SER A 567 19.29 11.49 4.20
N ALA A 568 19.63 12.73 4.53
CA ALA A 568 19.11 13.86 3.76
C ALA A 568 19.74 13.76 2.36
N GLU A 569 18.91 13.69 1.31
CA GLU A 569 19.36 13.88 -0.07
C GLU A 569 18.90 15.26 -0.55
N ASP A 570 19.86 16.02 -1.09
CA ASP A 570 19.65 17.41 -1.51
C ASP A 570 18.82 17.50 -2.80
N GLY A 571 18.00 18.55 -2.88
CA GLY A 571 17.24 18.88 -4.09
C GLY A 571 18.13 19.50 -5.18
N GLN A 572 18.57 18.71 -6.16
CA GLN A 572 19.19 19.23 -7.39
C GLN A 572 18.15 19.57 -8.46
N HIS A 573 17.61 20.80 -8.40
CA HIS A 573 16.91 21.39 -9.53
C HIS A 573 17.91 21.97 -10.54
N ASN A 574 18.12 21.26 -11.66
CA ASN A 574 18.76 21.84 -12.83
C ASN A 574 17.75 22.67 -13.63
N ALA A 575 17.88 23.99 -13.60
CA ALA A 575 17.16 24.92 -14.47
C ALA A 575 18.02 26.18 -14.70
N GLU A 576 18.70 26.27 -15.85
CA GLU A 576 19.26 27.53 -16.33
C GLU A 576 18.11 28.47 -16.74
N GLY A 577 18.14 29.74 -16.32
CA GLY A 577 17.01 30.65 -16.55
C GLY A 577 17.05 32.01 -15.84
N ASP A 578 18.14 32.77 -16.01
CA ASP A 578 18.07 34.25 -15.87
C ASP A 578 17.12 34.81 -16.97
N PRO A 579 16.48 36.00 -16.83
CA PRO A 579 17.01 37.16 -16.09
C PRO A 579 16.06 37.90 -15.12
N LYS A 580 16.68 38.63 -14.18
CA LYS A 580 16.38 40.01 -13.72
C LYS A 580 15.00 40.64 -14.06
N PRO A 581 14.38 41.37 -13.10
CA PRO A 581 14.90 42.72 -12.83
C PRO A 581 14.94 43.20 -11.36
N THR A 582 15.45 44.44 -11.21
CA THR A 582 15.76 45.20 -9.99
C THR A 582 14.56 45.65 -9.15
N LEU A 583 14.83 46.18 -7.93
CA LEU A 583 13.84 46.48 -6.87
C LEU A 583 14.48 46.85 -5.51
N ASN A 584 14.92 48.10 -5.34
CA ASN A 584 14.99 48.91 -4.10
C ASN A 584 13.97 48.51 -2.98
N THR A 585 14.18 48.71 -1.66
CA THR A 585 14.97 49.75 -0.94
C THR A 585 15.09 49.52 0.59
N LYS A 586 15.97 50.31 1.26
CA LYS A 586 15.85 50.91 2.63
C LYS A 586 15.82 50.05 3.92
N LYS A 587 16.90 50.21 4.71
CA LYS A 587 16.91 50.33 6.19
C LYS A 587 16.13 51.60 6.62
N PRO A 588 15.52 51.69 7.82
CA PRO A 588 16.24 51.91 9.10
C PRO A 588 15.73 50.99 10.25
N ALA A 589 16.41 50.69 11.35
CA ALA A 589 17.31 51.44 12.25
C ALA A 589 16.60 52.36 13.28
N ASN A 590 16.26 51.81 14.46
CA ASN A 590 16.06 52.49 15.76
C ASN A 590 16.28 51.42 16.87
N LYS A 591 17.17 51.60 17.88
CA LYS A 591 17.11 52.52 19.05
C LYS A 591 16.27 51.91 20.19
N ALA A 592 16.81 51.16 21.16
CA ALA A 592 17.91 51.38 22.13
C ALA A 592 17.50 52.12 23.44
N ALA A 593 17.30 51.35 24.51
CA ALA A 593 17.29 51.69 25.94
C ALA A 593 17.44 50.34 26.71
N LYS A 594 18.45 50.13 27.57
CA LYS A 594 18.49 50.46 29.02
C LYS A 594 17.36 49.80 29.84
N ASP A 595 17.55 49.29 31.05
CA ASP A 595 18.68 48.85 31.91
C ASP A 595 18.04 48.60 33.31
N CYS A 596 18.81 48.14 34.32
CA CYS A 596 18.41 47.78 35.70
C CYS A 596 17.77 46.38 35.84
N ILE A 597 18.38 45.37 36.48
CA ILE A 597 19.02 45.26 37.83
C ILE A 597 17.95 45.33 38.95
N GLY A 598 17.65 44.20 39.61
CA GLY A 598 16.57 44.12 40.63
C GLY A 598 16.49 42.81 41.44
N LYS A 599 17.52 42.52 42.23
CA LYS A 599 17.75 41.35 43.12
C LYS A 599 16.52 40.66 43.80
N ALA A 600 16.66 39.33 43.94
CA ALA A 600 15.79 38.36 44.62
C ALA A 600 15.44 38.60 46.11
N LYS A 601 14.27 38.06 46.52
CA LYS A 601 13.97 37.39 47.82
C LYS A 601 12.70 36.53 47.64
N VAL A 602 12.69 35.23 47.95
CA VAL A 602 12.56 34.52 49.26
C VAL A 602 11.09 34.24 49.67
N GLU A 603 10.81 32.95 49.88
CA GLU A 603 9.73 32.31 50.68
C GLU A 603 8.26 32.78 50.56
N ARG A 604 7.40 31.83 50.16
CA ARG A 604 6.50 31.19 51.15
C ARG A 604 5.92 29.85 50.70
N THR A 605 5.95 28.88 51.60
CA THR A 605 5.14 27.65 51.54
C THR A 605 3.67 27.94 51.86
N GLN A 606 2.73 27.28 51.17
CA GLN A 606 1.41 27.02 51.74
C GLN A 606 0.89 25.65 51.31
N THR A 607 0.52 24.84 52.30
CA THR A 607 -0.13 23.54 52.17
C THR A 607 -1.63 23.70 51.91
N LEU A 608 -2.23 22.87 51.05
CA LEU A 608 -3.67 22.61 51.07
C LEU A 608 -3.98 21.15 51.44
N LYS A 609 -5.16 20.94 52.03
CA LYS A 609 -5.54 19.70 52.74
C LYS A 609 -6.41 18.75 51.89
N ARG A 610 -6.46 17.48 52.30
CA ARG A 610 -7.39 16.45 51.80
C ARG A 610 -8.79 16.57 52.41
N SER A 611 -9.77 15.95 51.73
CA SER A 611 -11.00 15.30 52.25
C SER A 611 -12.08 16.17 52.92
N PRO A 612 -13.33 15.67 53.07
CA PRO A 612 -13.93 14.41 52.58
C PRO A 612 -14.87 14.67 51.37
N ILE A 613 -15.39 13.72 50.57
CA ILE A 613 -16.24 12.53 50.84
C ILE A 613 -17.52 12.86 51.63
N ASP A 614 -18.66 12.89 50.92
CA ASP A 614 -20.00 12.69 51.48
C ASP A 614 -20.83 11.87 50.48
N ALA A 615 -21.88 11.20 50.95
CA ALA A 615 -22.66 10.24 50.17
C ALA A 615 -24.18 10.38 50.38
N ASN A 616 -24.94 9.85 49.41
CA ASN A 616 -26.40 9.68 49.40
C ASN A 616 -27.28 10.95 49.48
N THR A 617 -28.22 11.07 48.54
CA THR A 617 -29.67 11.06 48.86
C THR A 617 -30.50 10.70 47.62
N THR A 618 -31.55 9.91 47.89
CA THR A 618 -32.49 9.25 46.98
C THR A 618 -33.49 10.17 46.27
N ALA A 619 -33.73 9.94 44.98
CA ALA A 619 -35.05 10.02 44.31
C ALA A 619 -34.93 9.33 42.92
N ALA A 620 -35.61 8.24 42.57
CA ALA A 620 -37.05 7.96 42.58
C ALA A 620 -37.84 8.69 41.46
N ASN A 621 -37.93 8.04 40.30
CA ASN A 621 -39.12 8.01 39.44
C ASN A 621 -39.03 6.81 38.50
N GLY A 622 -40.13 6.06 38.37
CA GLY A 622 -40.23 4.90 37.48
C GLY A 622 -41.22 5.16 36.35
N SER A 623 -41.09 4.41 35.26
CA SER A 623 -42.14 4.25 34.25
C SER A 623 -41.94 2.89 33.59
N ASP A 624 -42.84 1.97 33.92
CA ASP A 624 -43.13 0.81 33.08
C ASP A 624 -43.49 1.27 31.66
N TRP A 625 -43.20 0.42 30.67
CA TRP A 625 -44.15 0.04 29.62
C TRP A 625 -43.82 -1.37 29.16
N GLU A 626 -44.85 -2.22 29.08
CA GLU A 626 -44.71 -3.64 28.74
C GLU A 626 -44.53 -3.91 27.24
N MET A 627 -44.13 -5.14 26.92
CA MET A 627 -44.28 -5.70 25.57
C MET A 627 -45.75 -6.01 25.30
N VAL A 628 -46.22 -5.80 24.06
CA VAL A 628 -47.38 -6.52 23.51
C VAL A 628 -47.06 -6.88 22.05
N GLU A 629 -47.21 -8.18 21.74
CA GLU A 629 -47.30 -8.86 20.42
C GLU A 629 -46.27 -8.49 19.32
#